data_AF-A0AAW1CPP3-F1
#
_entry.id   AF-A0AAW1CPP3-F1
#
_cell.length_a   1.000
_cell.length_b   1.000
_cell.length_c   1.000
_cell.angle_alpha   90.00
_cell.angle_beta   90.00
_cell.angle_gamma   90.00
#
_symmetry.space_group_name_H-M   'P 1'
#
loop_
_entity.id
_entity.type
_entity.pdbx_description
1 polymer ?
#
loop_
_entity_poly.entity_id
_entity_poly.type
_entity_poly.pdbx_seq_one_letter_code
_entity_poly.pdbx_strand_id
1 'polypeptide(L)'
;MNDVPLQRRICPLEVRTLQRLVSTSRMYLVRQVGPTSWDVADSNRGNPNHVNNTDNTSTVRVSLGTSHRCSCLVFNRTKELCRHIVWILTHKLKLKCSDQLSYQLGMSEAQLLRCLEGKQNEIARRNKVDGNSKSVRGKPVPKRPISARDSCPICLESFGNKSVMYCKYSCGNAMHTHCMDIVSKHQDTSGSSSGPENGISCPLCRGFFCTPYELTQELRKPTILVKPQPLAKFEMTCIQCDASTIIGVVYKCAACPQVFSICSHHLTLSVACCIMVLS
;
A
#
# COMPACT_ATOMS: atom_id res chain seq x y z
N MET A 1 21.48 25.64 -16.87
CA MET A 1 21.36 26.02 -15.45
C MET A 1 20.29 25.13 -14.84
N ASN A 2 20.68 24.15 -14.04
CA ASN A 2 19.73 23.26 -13.36
C ASN A 2 19.29 23.96 -12.07
N ASP A 3 18.12 24.60 -12.07
CA ASP A 3 17.46 25.05 -10.85
C ASP A 3 17.14 23.83 -9.98
N VAL A 4 18.08 23.47 -9.09
CA VAL A 4 17.78 22.55 -8.00
C VAL A 4 16.85 23.32 -7.07
N PRO A 5 15.61 22.85 -6.84
CA PRO A 5 14.70 23.51 -5.92
C PRO A 5 15.40 23.71 -4.56
N LEU A 6 15.37 24.93 -4.03
CA LEU A 6 15.94 25.22 -2.72
C LEU A 6 15.38 24.22 -1.71
N GLN A 7 16.29 23.51 -1.04
CA GLN A 7 15.89 22.46 -0.11
C GLN A 7 15.16 23.06 1.08
N ARG A 8 13.96 22.55 1.35
CA ARG A 8 13.17 22.92 2.53
C ARG A 8 13.89 22.41 3.78
N ARG A 9 14.09 23.29 4.75
CA ARG A 9 14.65 22.95 6.07
C ARG A 9 13.58 22.53 7.09
N ILE A 10 12.35 23.00 6.88
CA ILE A 10 11.21 22.73 7.76
C ILE A 10 10.07 22.19 6.89
N CYS A 11 9.37 21.16 7.39
CA CYS A 11 8.21 20.58 6.73
C CYS A 11 7.03 21.56 6.80
N PRO A 12 6.48 22.02 5.66
CA PRO A 12 5.29 22.87 5.62
C PRO A 12 4.08 22.18 6.28
N LEU A 13 3.19 22.96 6.90
CA LEU A 13 2.05 22.44 7.66
C LEU A 13 1.10 21.62 6.77
N GLU A 14 0.91 22.06 5.53
CA GLU A 14 0.07 21.40 4.52
C GLU A 14 0.65 20.03 4.18
N VAL A 15 1.97 19.94 4.00
CA VAL A 15 2.65 18.66 3.71
C VAL A 15 2.58 17.73 4.90
N ARG A 16 2.76 18.23 6.13
CA ARG A 16 2.61 17.45 7.37
C ARG A 16 1.19 16.90 7.52
N THR A 17 0.19 17.69 7.17
CA THR A 17 -1.22 17.28 7.18
C THR A 17 -1.46 16.20 6.14
N LEU A 18 -0.92 16.35 4.93
CA LEU A 18 -0.97 15.32 3.89
C LEU A 18 -0.28 14.02 4.32
N GLN A 19 0.89 14.09 4.98
CA GLN A 19 1.58 12.91 5.51
C GLN A 19 0.70 12.12 6.49
N ARG A 20 -0.05 12.81 7.36
CA ARG A 20 -1.03 12.18 8.26
C ARG A 20 -2.19 11.55 7.50
N LEU A 21 -2.80 12.28 6.57
CA LEU A 21 -3.93 11.78 5.76
C LEU A 21 -3.56 10.55 4.92
N VAL A 22 -2.36 10.56 4.36
CA VAL A 22 -1.83 9.51 3.50
C VAL A 22 -1.58 8.21 4.27
N SER A 23 -1.27 8.28 5.57
CA SER A 23 -1.05 7.08 6.41
C SER A 23 -2.27 6.17 6.52
N THR A 24 -3.48 6.72 6.35
CA THR A 24 -4.75 5.98 6.37
C THR A 24 -5.41 5.90 4.99
N SER A 25 -4.75 6.44 3.95
CA SER A 25 -5.31 6.47 2.60
C SER A 25 -5.11 5.15 1.87
N ARG A 26 -6.16 4.67 1.20
CA ARG A 26 -6.11 3.44 0.40
C ARG A 26 -5.72 3.76 -1.04
N MET A 27 -4.42 3.65 -1.33
CA MET A 27 -3.85 3.81 -2.66
C MET A 27 -3.13 2.52 -3.10
N TYR A 28 -3.04 2.34 -4.41
CA TYR A 28 -2.52 1.12 -5.00
C TYR A 28 -1.53 1.43 -6.12
N LEU A 29 -0.37 0.80 -6.08
CA LEU A 29 0.58 0.72 -7.18
C LEU A 29 0.07 -0.27 -8.21
N VAL A 30 -0.43 0.25 -9.32
CA VAL A 30 -1.01 -0.59 -10.36
C VAL A 30 0.02 -0.98 -11.40
N ARG A 31 0.93 -0.06 -11.72
CA ARG A 31 2.01 -0.29 -12.68
C ARG A 31 3.27 0.48 -12.31
N GLN A 32 4.42 -0.16 -12.49
CA GLN A 32 5.70 0.54 -12.53
C GLN A 32 6.08 0.80 -13.99
N VAL A 33 6.18 2.08 -14.36
CA VAL A 33 6.49 2.52 -15.74
C VAL A 33 7.99 2.71 -15.93
N GLY A 34 8.70 3.10 -14.87
CA GLY A 34 10.15 3.28 -14.88
C GLY A 34 10.77 3.08 -13.49
N PRO A 35 12.08 3.32 -13.33
CA PRO A 35 12.76 3.15 -12.04
C PRO A 35 12.24 4.09 -10.96
N THR A 36 11.80 5.29 -11.35
CA THR A 36 11.28 6.34 -10.46
C THR A 36 9.86 6.78 -10.82
N SER A 37 9.15 6.00 -11.63
CA SER A 37 7.81 6.37 -12.14
C SER A 37 6.80 5.25 -12.02
N TRP A 38 5.62 5.60 -11.51
CA TRP A 38 4.57 4.67 -11.13
C TRP A 38 3.18 5.21 -11.46
N ASP A 39 2.28 4.32 -11.87
CA ASP A 39 0.86 4.60 -11.98
C ASP A 39 0.17 4.16 -10.68
N VAL A 40 -0.52 5.11 -10.04
CA VAL A 40 -1.15 4.98 -8.73
C VAL A 40 -2.66 5.12 -8.88
N ALA A 41 -3.41 4.13 -8.40
CA ALA A 41 -4.86 4.20 -8.25
C ALA A 41 -5.21 4.68 -6.84
N ASP A 42 -6.20 5.56 -6.75
CA ASP A 42 -6.68 6.11 -5.49
C ASP A 42 -8.15 5.74 -5.29
N SER A 43 -8.45 5.01 -4.21
CA SER A 43 -9.81 4.56 -3.88
C SER A 43 -10.74 5.73 -3.55
N ASN A 44 -10.20 6.90 -3.17
CA ASN A 44 -10.97 8.08 -2.78
C ASN A 44 -11.30 9.02 -3.96
N ARG A 45 -11.05 8.59 -5.21
CA ARG A 45 -11.50 9.29 -6.44
C ARG A 45 -12.71 8.59 -7.08
N GLY A 46 -13.71 8.22 -6.27
CA GLY A 46 -15.05 7.99 -6.81
C GLY A 46 -15.64 9.33 -7.24
N ASN A 47 -16.20 9.42 -8.45
CA ASN A 47 -16.97 10.58 -8.88
C ASN A 47 -18.26 10.64 -8.01
N PRO A 48 -18.51 11.72 -7.24
CA PRO A 48 -19.73 11.82 -6.44
C PRO A 48 -21.02 11.89 -7.28
N ASN A 49 -20.92 12.16 -8.59
CA ASN A 49 -22.07 12.24 -9.50
C ASN A 49 -22.33 10.94 -10.29
N HIS A 50 -21.68 9.82 -9.95
CA HIS A 50 -21.93 8.54 -10.61
C HIS A 50 -22.33 7.47 -9.58
N VAL A 51 -23.60 7.51 -9.19
CA VAL A 51 -24.23 6.66 -8.16
C VAL A 51 -24.21 5.16 -8.51
N ASN A 52 -23.83 4.78 -9.73
CA ASN A 52 -23.64 3.38 -10.12
C ASN A 52 -22.40 3.19 -11.00
N ASN A 53 -21.18 3.08 -10.46
CA ASN A 53 -20.15 2.32 -11.19
C ASN A 53 -19.04 1.78 -10.29
N THR A 54 -18.86 0.46 -10.36
CA THR A 54 -17.73 -0.31 -9.86
C THR A 54 -16.44 -0.11 -10.68
N ASP A 55 -16.33 0.96 -11.48
CA ASP A 55 -15.57 0.90 -12.74
C ASP A 55 -14.77 2.16 -13.14
N ASN A 56 -14.23 2.94 -12.19
CA ASN A 56 -13.16 3.88 -12.57
C ASN A 56 -12.26 4.30 -11.39
N THR A 57 -11.29 3.47 -11.02
CA THR A 57 -10.16 3.97 -10.23
C THR A 57 -9.29 4.83 -11.15
N SER A 58 -9.54 6.15 -11.18
CA SER A 58 -8.71 7.06 -11.97
C SER A 58 -7.24 6.90 -11.57
N THR A 59 -6.43 6.40 -12.50
CA THR A 59 -4.99 6.21 -12.30
C THR A 59 -4.28 7.53 -12.55
N VAL A 60 -3.30 7.84 -11.71
CA VAL A 60 -2.44 9.01 -11.87
C VAL A 60 -0.99 8.57 -11.95
N ARG A 61 -0.22 9.21 -12.82
CA ARG A 61 1.21 8.97 -12.94
C ARG A 61 1.95 9.83 -11.95
N VAL A 62 2.82 9.20 -11.16
CA VAL A 62 3.75 9.86 -10.24
C VAL A 62 5.17 9.55 -10.66
N SER A 63 5.99 10.58 -10.80
CA SER A 63 7.40 10.48 -11.18
C SER A 63 8.26 11.25 -10.18
N LEU A 64 9.27 10.60 -9.61
CA LEU A 64 10.26 11.23 -8.74
C LEU A 64 11.55 11.49 -9.50
N GLY A 65 12.21 12.61 -9.18
CA GLY A 65 13.37 13.14 -9.89
C GLY A 65 13.85 14.43 -9.24
N THR A 66 14.70 15.17 -9.96
CA THR A 66 15.15 16.53 -9.61
C THR A 66 13.99 17.45 -9.29
N SER A 67 12.86 17.26 -9.98
CA SER A 67 11.56 17.78 -9.60
C SER A 67 10.53 16.66 -9.65
N HIS A 68 9.79 16.47 -8.57
CA HIS A 68 8.70 15.51 -8.50
C HIS A 68 7.54 15.97 -9.40
N ARG A 69 6.85 15.02 -10.03
CA ARG A 69 5.72 15.30 -10.92
C ARG A 69 4.59 14.33 -10.64
N CYS A 70 3.35 14.84 -10.67
CA CYS A 70 2.16 14.02 -10.64
C CYS A 70 1.15 14.51 -11.69
N SER A 71 0.50 13.60 -12.39
CA SER A 71 -0.54 13.93 -13.39
C SER A 71 -1.89 14.33 -12.76
N CYS A 72 -2.00 14.38 -11.43
CA CYS A 72 -3.25 14.74 -10.78
C CYS A 72 -3.54 16.25 -10.86
N LEU A 73 -4.83 16.61 -10.85
CA LEU A 73 -5.28 18.00 -10.94
C LEU A 73 -4.71 18.90 -9.83
N VAL A 74 -4.58 18.38 -8.60
CA VAL A 74 -4.05 19.13 -7.45
C VAL A 74 -2.61 19.56 -7.70
N PHE A 75 -1.75 18.63 -8.12
CA PHE A 75 -0.37 18.94 -8.45
C PHE A 75 -0.30 19.88 -9.65
N ASN A 76 -1.13 19.67 -10.67
CA ASN A 76 -1.07 20.50 -11.86
C ASN A 76 -1.39 21.98 -11.57
N ARG A 77 -2.32 22.24 -10.65
CA ARG A 77 -2.71 23.60 -10.22
C ARG A 77 -1.71 24.23 -9.25
N THR A 78 -1.28 23.48 -8.24
CA THR A 78 -0.48 24.03 -7.13
C THR A 78 1.02 23.98 -7.38
N LYS A 79 1.47 23.03 -8.22
CA LYS A 79 2.89 22.63 -8.36
C LYS A 79 3.55 22.25 -7.03
N GLU A 80 2.73 21.93 -6.02
CA GLU A 80 3.13 21.50 -4.68
C GLU A 80 2.96 20.00 -4.48
N LEU A 81 3.53 19.46 -3.40
CA LEU A 81 3.40 18.04 -3.07
C LEU A 81 1.94 17.64 -2.89
N CYS A 82 1.43 16.81 -3.79
CA CYS A 82 0.10 16.23 -3.67
C CYS A 82 0.14 14.93 -2.84
N ARG A 83 -1.04 14.48 -2.38
CA ARG A 83 -1.18 13.23 -1.61
C ARG A 83 -0.54 12.01 -2.27
N HIS A 84 -0.56 11.91 -3.61
CA HIS A 84 0.04 10.77 -4.31
C HIS A 84 1.57 10.78 -4.26
N ILE A 85 2.18 11.96 -4.38
CA ILE A 85 3.65 12.10 -4.22
C ILE A 85 4.03 11.75 -2.79
N VAL A 86 3.33 12.32 -1.80
CA VAL A 86 3.57 12.05 -0.38
C VAL A 86 3.39 10.56 -0.06
N TRP A 87 2.41 9.89 -0.66
CA TRP A 87 2.22 8.44 -0.52
C TRP A 87 3.39 7.64 -1.10
N ILE A 88 3.91 7.99 -2.29
CA ILE A 88 5.10 7.32 -2.83
C ILE A 88 6.33 7.55 -1.92
N LEU A 89 6.55 8.77 -1.43
CA LEU A 89 7.68 9.07 -0.54
C LEU A 89 7.62 8.24 0.76
N THR A 90 6.46 8.17 1.39
CA THR A 90 6.30 7.51 2.70
C THR A 90 6.07 6.00 2.60
N HIS A 91 5.40 5.50 1.56
CA HIS A 91 5.05 4.09 1.44
C HIS A 91 5.98 3.34 0.48
N LYS A 92 6.32 3.93 -0.67
CA LYS A 92 7.20 3.29 -1.66
C LYS A 92 8.67 3.51 -1.33
N LEU A 93 9.07 4.68 -0.87
CA LEU A 93 10.45 4.92 -0.41
C LEU A 93 10.65 4.69 1.09
N LYS A 94 9.57 4.51 1.87
CA LYS A 94 9.62 4.26 3.33
C LYS A 94 10.33 5.37 4.11
N LEU A 95 10.29 6.61 3.60
CA LEU A 95 10.81 7.78 4.31
C LEU A 95 9.92 8.10 5.51
N LYS A 96 10.53 8.43 6.66
CA LYS A 96 9.78 8.89 7.83
C LYS A 96 9.28 10.32 7.57
N CYS A 97 8.15 10.69 8.16
CA CYS A 97 7.60 12.05 8.05
C CYS A 97 8.54 13.13 8.61
N SER A 98 9.47 12.75 9.49
CA SER A 98 10.52 13.62 10.03
C SER A 98 11.68 13.85 9.05
N ASP A 99 11.89 12.95 8.10
CA ASP A 99 13.06 12.98 7.22
C ASP A 99 12.94 14.12 6.22
N GLN A 100 14.02 14.86 6.01
CA GLN A 100 14.01 16.04 5.15
C GLN A 100 13.53 15.72 3.72
N LEU A 101 13.92 14.54 3.20
CA LEU A 101 13.52 14.05 1.87
C LEU A 101 12.02 13.80 1.73
N SER A 102 11.29 13.59 2.83
CA SER A 102 9.85 13.28 2.79
C SER A 102 8.96 14.47 2.43
N TYR A 103 9.52 15.68 2.40
CA TYR A 103 8.81 16.92 2.12
C TYR A 103 9.53 17.84 1.12
N GLN A 104 10.55 17.32 0.42
CA GLN A 104 11.18 18.06 -0.69
C GLN A 104 10.34 17.98 -1.96
N LEU A 105 10.39 19.05 -2.77
CA LEU A 105 9.79 19.08 -4.11
C LEU A 105 10.56 18.26 -5.15
N GLY A 106 11.78 17.84 -4.80
CA GLY A 106 12.73 17.22 -5.69
C GLY A 106 13.85 16.53 -4.93
N MET A 107 14.50 15.58 -5.58
CA MET A 107 15.66 14.87 -5.04
C MET A 107 16.71 14.69 -6.13
N SER A 108 17.99 14.74 -5.75
CA SER A 108 19.06 14.38 -6.67
C SER A 108 19.01 12.89 -6.99
N GLU A 109 19.61 12.50 -8.11
CA GLU A 109 19.72 11.10 -8.51
C GLU A 109 20.39 10.25 -7.41
N ALA A 110 21.49 10.73 -6.83
CA ALA A 110 22.16 10.05 -5.72
C ALA A 110 21.24 9.88 -4.49
N GLN A 111 20.39 10.86 -4.17
CA GLN A 111 19.41 10.73 -3.09
C GLN A 111 18.35 9.68 -3.42
N LEU A 112 17.83 9.69 -4.65
CA LEU A 112 16.85 8.71 -5.12
C LEU A 112 17.41 7.29 -5.13
N LEU A 113 18.63 7.12 -5.66
CA LEU A 113 19.31 5.84 -5.69
C LEU A 113 19.50 5.28 -4.28
N ARG A 114 19.97 6.08 -3.31
CA ARG A 114 20.06 5.62 -1.90
C ARG A 114 18.71 5.14 -1.35
N CYS A 115 17.62 5.81 -1.68
CA CYS A 115 16.27 5.40 -1.27
C CYS A 115 15.79 4.11 -1.96
N LEU A 116 16.26 3.84 -3.18
CA LEU A 116 15.89 2.66 -3.98
C LEU A 116 16.82 1.45 -3.73
N GLU A 117 18.11 1.67 -3.54
CA GLU A 117 19.18 0.67 -3.39
C GLU A 117 19.04 -0.17 -2.13
N GLY A 118 18.53 0.41 -1.04
CA GLY A 118 18.13 -0.34 0.16
C GLY A 118 17.13 -1.48 -0.14
N LYS A 119 16.45 -1.43 -1.29
CA LYS A 119 15.53 -2.47 -1.77
C LYS A 119 16.11 -3.34 -2.88
N GLN A 120 16.98 -2.80 -3.74
CA GLN A 120 17.60 -3.56 -4.82
C GLN A 120 18.55 -4.64 -4.29
N ASN A 121 19.29 -4.37 -3.22
CA ASN A 121 20.16 -5.36 -2.59
C ASN A 121 19.38 -6.51 -1.92
N GLU A 122 18.20 -6.24 -1.35
CA GLU A 122 17.29 -7.27 -0.82
C GLU A 122 16.72 -8.15 -1.95
N ILE A 123 16.28 -7.54 -3.05
CA ILE A 123 15.73 -8.27 -4.21
C ILE A 123 16.82 -9.07 -4.93
N ALA A 124 18.01 -8.51 -5.13
CA ALA A 124 19.14 -9.18 -5.79
C ALA A 124 19.72 -10.32 -4.94
N ARG A 125 19.83 -10.15 -3.61
CA ARG A 125 20.23 -11.23 -2.70
C ARG A 125 19.20 -12.36 -2.68
N ARG A 126 17.90 -12.04 -2.70
CA ARG A 126 16.82 -13.05 -2.78
C ARG A 126 16.79 -13.77 -4.13
N ASN A 127 17.06 -13.07 -5.23
CA ASN A 127 17.10 -13.69 -6.57
C ASN A 127 18.36 -14.55 -6.80
N LYS A 128 19.47 -14.30 -6.08
CA LYS A 128 20.69 -15.13 -6.17
C LYS A 128 20.55 -16.50 -5.49
N VAL A 129 19.64 -16.65 -4.51
CA VAL A 129 19.39 -17.96 -3.86
C VAL A 129 18.51 -18.87 -4.72
N ASP A 130 17.64 -18.30 -5.57
CA ASP A 130 16.70 -19.05 -6.43
C ASP A 130 17.16 -19.15 -7.91
N GLY A 131 18.43 -18.88 -8.17
CA GLY A 131 18.97 -18.72 -9.52
C GLY A 131 19.22 -20.01 -10.30
N ASN A 132 18.32 -21.01 -10.31
CA ASN A 132 18.34 -22.03 -11.37
C ASN A 132 17.06 -22.90 -11.50
N SER A 133 15.88 -22.29 -11.59
CA SER A 133 14.71 -23.06 -12.07
C SER A 133 13.91 -22.22 -13.06
N LYS A 134 14.32 -22.28 -14.34
CA LYS A 134 13.36 -22.08 -15.43
C LYS A 134 12.29 -23.15 -15.24
N SER A 135 11.13 -22.79 -14.69
CA SER A 135 10.05 -23.76 -14.53
C SER A 135 9.60 -24.19 -15.92
N VAL A 136 9.79 -25.47 -16.20
CA VAL A 136 9.04 -26.17 -17.24
C VAL A 136 7.56 -25.95 -16.94
N ARG A 137 6.76 -25.60 -17.94
CA ARG A 137 5.29 -25.46 -17.82
C ARG A 137 4.75 -26.66 -17.02
N GLY A 138 4.13 -26.40 -15.86
CA GLY A 138 3.34 -27.41 -15.14
C GLY A 138 3.68 -27.69 -13.67
N LYS A 139 4.84 -27.27 -13.13
CA LYS A 139 5.14 -27.47 -11.69
C LYS A 139 4.92 -26.19 -10.86
N PRO A 140 4.10 -26.22 -9.79
CA PRO A 140 3.95 -25.08 -8.90
C PRO A 140 5.26 -24.73 -8.19
N VAL A 141 5.61 -23.45 -8.19
CA VAL A 141 6.72 -22.89 -7.40
C VAL A 141 6.24 -22.70 -5.95
N PRO A 142 7.07 -23.03 -4.93
CA PRO A 142 6.71 -22.84 -3.53
C PRO A 142 6.44 -21.37 -3.21
N LYS A 143 5.52 -21.14 -2.26
CA LYS A 143 5.28 -19.80 -1.71
C LYS A 143 6.54 -19.32 -0.99
N ARG A 144 7.01 -18.12 -1.33
CA ARG A 144 8.11 -17.48 -0.60
C ARG A 144 7.66 -17.11 0.83
N PRO A 145 8.52 -17.32 1.85
CA PRO A 145 8.24 -16.88 3.20
C PRO A 145 7.96 -15.37 3.24
N ILE A 146 6.94 -14.97 4.01
CA ILE A 146 6.61 -13.56 4.25
C ILE A 146 7.23 -13.17 5.59
N SER A 147 8.20 -12.27 5.57
CA SER A 147 8.79 -11.69 6.78
C SER A 147 7.98 -10.48 7.28
N ALA A 148 8.18 -10.08 8.54
CA ALA A 148 7.54 -8.90 9.11
C ALA A 148 7.89 -7.58 8.39
N ARG A 149 8.99 -7.56 7.63
CA ARG A 149 9.44 -6.41 6.84
C ARG A 149 8.82 -6.38 5.44
N ASP A 150 8.24 -7.49 4.99
CA ASP A 150 7.64 -7.55 3.67
C ASP A 150 6.29 -6.82 3.64
N SER A 151 6.02 -6.20 2.50
CA SER A 151 4.77 -5.49 2.26
C SER A 151 4.22 -5.92 0.92
N CYS A 152 2.89 -5.92 0.78
CA CYS A 152 2.24 -6.19 -0.49
C CYS A 152 2.74 -5.17 -1.54
N PRO A 153 3.21 -5.61 -2.72
CA PRO A 153 3.78 -4.71 -3.73
C PRO A 153 2.76 -3.74 -4.35
N ILE A 154 1.47 -4.00 -4.16
CA ILE A 154 0.37 -3.22 -4.72
C ILE A 154 -0.07 -2.14 -3.73
N CYS A 155 -0.57 -2.47 -2.53
CA CYS A 155 -0.98 -1.46 -1.55
C CYS A 155 0.17 -0.93 -0.66
N LEU A 156 1.36 -1.54 -0.71
CA LEU A 156 2.54 -1.19 0.11
C LEU A 156 2.37 -1.35 1.62
N GLU A 157 1.31 -2.03 2.06
CA GLU A 157 1.02 -2.36 3.45
C GLU A 157 1.57 -3.75 3.84
N SER A 158 1.76 -3.97 5.14
CA SER A 158 2.11 -5.29 5.68
C SER A 158 1.03 -6.33 5.37
N PHE A 159 1.46 -7.59 5.24
CA PHE A 159 0.56 -8.72 5.00
C PHE A 159 -0.33 -9.05 6.21
N GLY A 160 0.19 -8.89 7.43
CA GLY A 160 -0.54 -9.11 8.69
C GLY A 160 -1.46 -10.33 8.66
N ASN A 161 -2.72 -10.14 9.07
CA ASN A 161 -3.76 -11.17 9.08
C ASN A 161 -4.68 -11.09 7.83
N LYS A 162 -4.27 -10.41 6.77
CA LYS A 162 -5.08 -10.25 5.55
C LYS A 162 -4.98 -11.49 4.67
N SER A 163 -6.03 -11.79 3.92
CA SER A 163 -6.01 -12.88 2.93
C SER A 163 -4.95 -12.60 1.85
N VAL A 164 -4.14 -13.61 1.54
CA VAL A 164 -3.04 -13.53 0.57
C VAL A 164 -3.10 -14.65 -0.46
N MET A 165 -2.85 -14.27 -1.71
CA MET A 165 -2.49 -15.19 -2.79
C MET A 165 -0.99 -15.09 -3.07
N TYR A 166 -0.44 -16.04 -3.81
CA TYR A 166 0.96 -15.99 -4.24
C TYR A 166 1.13 -16.53 -5.65
N CYS A 167 2.22 -16.13 -6.31
CA CYS A 167 2.49 -16.51 -7.69
C CYS A 167 2.98 -17.97 -7.77
N LYS A 168 2.04 -18.90 -7.87
CA LYS A 168 2.29 -20.35 -7.96
C LYS A 168 3.04 -20.78 -9.22
N TYR A 169 3.03 -19.96 -10.27
CA TYR A 169 3.54 -20.37 -11.59
C TYR A 169 4.89 -19.75 -11.96
N SER A 170 5.42 -18.84 -11.14
CA SER A 170 6.68 -18.16 -11.45
C SER A 170 7.43 -17.68 -10.20
N CYS A 171 7.17 -16.47 -9.70
CA CYS A 171 8.09 -15.83 -8.74
C CYS A 171 7.85 -16.16 -7.26
N GLY A 172 6.80 -16.93 -6.91
CA GLY A 172 6.50 -17.32 -5.52
C GLY A 172 6.10 -16.18 -4.56
N ASN A 173 6.14 -14.92 -5.00
CA ASN A 173 5.83 -13.76 -4.17
C ASN A 173 4.34 -13.66 -3.84
N ALA A 174 4.04 -13.21 -2.62
CA ALA A 174 2.69 -13.04 -2.12
C ALA A 174 2.12 -11.64 -2.41
N MET A 175 0.80 -11.56 -2.53
CA MET A 175 0.00 -10.34 -2.68
C MET A 175 -1.31 -10.50 -1.92
N HIS A 176 -1.88 -9.41 -1.40
CA HIS A 176 -3.22 -9.48 -0.83
C HIS A 176 -4.21 -9.92 -1.90
N THR A 177 -5.13 -10.82 -1.54
CA THR A 177 -6.18 -11.33 -2.44
C THR A 177 -6.99 -10.17 -3.03
N HIS A 178 -7.39 -9.20 -2.18
CA HIS A 178 -8.09 -8.00 -2.64
C HIS A 178 -7.24 -7.09 -3.53
N CYS A 179 -5.92 -7.06 -3.36
CA CYS A 179 -5.06 -6.30 -4.27
C CYS A 179 -5.00 -6.94 -5.67
N MET A 180 -5.11 -8.26 -5.78
CA MET A 180 -5.19 -8.91 -7.10
C MET A 180 -6.52 -8.69 -7.81
N ASP A 181 -7.62 -8.44 -7.08
CA ASP A 181 -8.88 -7.96 -7.67
C ASP A 181 -8.71 -6.61 -8.37
N ILE A 182 -7.98 -5.68 -7.75
CA ILE A 182 -7.65 -4.38 -8.34
C ILE A 182 -6.78 -4.55 -9.59
N VAL A 183 -5.81 -5.47 -9.54
CA VAL A 183 -4.95 -5.77 -10.68
C VAL A 183 -5.74 -6.37 -11.83
N SER A 184 -6.65 -7.31 -11.56
CA SER A 184 -7.52 -7.93 -12.57
C SER A 184 -8.27 -6.86 -13.36
N LYS A 185 -9.02 -6.01 -12.64
CA LYS A 185 -9.84 -4.95 -13.23
C LYS A 185 -9.02 -4.00 -14.11
N HIS A 186 -7.83 -3.61 -13.64
CA HIS A 186 -6.97 -2.74 -14.44
C HIS A 186 -6.39 -3.43 -15.67
N GLN A 187 -6.05 -4.73 -15.59
CA GLN A 187 -5.54 -5.48 -16.74
C GLN A 187 -6.59 -5.59 -17.84
N ASP A 188 -7.84 -5.86 -17.46
CA ASP A 188 -9.00 -5.93 -18.35
C ASP A 188 -9.22 -4.61 -19.11
N THR A 189 -9.17 -3.47 -18.43
CA THR A 189 -9.32 -2.14 -19.07
C THR A 189 -8.11 -1.76 -19.95
N SER A 190 -6.90 -2.21 -19.59
CA SER A 190 -5.67 -1.80 -20.28
C SER A 190 -5.40 -2.55 -21.60
N GLY A 191 -6.30 -3.44 -22.03
CA GLY A 191 -6.15 -4.24 -23.25
C GLY A 191 -4.93 -5.18 -23.24
N SER A 192 -4.28 -5.35 -22.07
CA SER A 192 -3.10 -6.20 -21.91
C SER A 192 -3.46 -7.68 -21.78
N SER A 193 -4.74 -7.98 -21.55
CA SER A 193 -5.35 -9.31 -21.57
C SER A 193 -6.25 -9.45 -22.81
N SER A 194 -5.64 -9.62 -23.98
CA SER A 194 -6.37 -10.03 -25.18
C SER A 194 -6.80 -11.50 -25.04
N GLY A 195 -8.02 -11.72 -24.50
CA GLY A 195 -8.76 -12.97 -24.56
C GLY A 195 -9.31 -13.45 -23.19
N PRO A 196 -10.56 -13.99 -23.12
CA PRO A 196 -11.15 -14.59 -21.91
C PRO A 196 -10.42 -15.87 -21.42
N GLU A 197 -9.48 -16.36 -22.22
CA GLU A 197 -8.56 -17.47 -21.94
C GLU A 197 -7.17 -17.01 -21.43
N ASN A 198 -6.91 -15.70 -21.37
CA ASN A 198 -5.70 -15.13 -20.78
C ASN A 198 -5.94 -14.77 -19.32
N GLY A 199 -5.39 -15.57 -18.40
CA GLY A 199 -5.49 -15.28 -16.96
C GLY A 199 -4.77 -14.00 -16.53
N ILE A 200 -4.97 -13.66 -15.26
CA ILE A 200 -4.42 -12.47 -14.62
C ILE A 200 -2.91 -12.63 -14.53
N SER A 201 -2.16 -11.61 -14.95
CA SER A 201 -0.70 -11.62 -14.91
C SER A 201 -0.15 -11.07 -13.59
N CYS A 202 0.98 -11.62 -13.15
CA CYS A 202 1.65 -11.21 -11.93
C CYS A 202 2.30 -9.83 -12.12
N PRO A 203 2.02 -8.81 -11.27
CA PRO A 203 2.61 -7.48 -11.43
C PRO A 203 4.12 -7.42 -11.19
N LEU A 204 4.72 -8.47 -10.59
CA LEU A 204 6.15 -8.54 -10.31
C LEU A 204 6.94 -9.20 -11.45
N CYS A 205 6.52 -10.39 -11.90
CA CYS A 205 7.25 -11.15 -12.91
C CYS A 205 6.58 -11.18 -14.29
N ARG A 206 5.39 -10.61 -14.43
CA ARG A 206 4.56 -10.58 -15.65
C ARG A 206 4.12 -11.96 -16.18
N GLY A 207 4.50 -13.05 -15.50
CA GLY A 207 3.99 -14.39 -15.80
C GLY A 207 2.53 -14.57 -15.38
N PHE A 208 1.91 -15.65 -15.84
CA PHE A 208 0.56 -16.04 -15.43
C PHE A 208 0.48 -16.18 -13.91
N PHE A 209 -0.52 -15.55 -13.28
CA PHE A 209 -0.70 -15.57 -11.82
C PHE A 209 -1.84 -16.49 -11.41
N CYS A 210 -3.03 -16.27 -11.96
CA CYS A 210 -4.21 -17.11 -11.75
C CYS A 210 -5.27 -16.84 -12.82
N THR A 211 -6.26 -17.72 -12.91
CA THR A 211 -7.49 -17.44 -13.65
C THR A 211 -8.39 -16.48 -12.86
N PRO A 212 -9.32 -15.75 -13.54
CA PRO A 212 -10.36 -14.98 -12.85
C PRO A 212 -11.22 -15.84 -11.92
N TYR A 213 -11.44 -17.10 -12.28
CA TYR A 213 -12.18 -18.07 -11.46
C TYR A 213 -11.45 -18.38 -10.14
N GLU A 214 -10.16 -18.70 -10.19
CA GLU A 214 -9.35 -18.92 -8.98
C GLU A 214 -9.34 -17.68 -8.07
N LEU A 215 -9.21 -16.48 -8.64
CA LEU A 215 -9.28 -15.24 -7.87
C LEU A 215 -10.64 -15.09 -7.17
N THR A 216 -11.73 -15.33 -7.91
CA THR A 216 -13.09 -15.24 -7.36
C THR A 216 -13.31 -16.23 -6.22
N GLN A 217 -12.77 -17.45 -6.33
CA GLN A 217 -12.83 -18.43 -5.25
C GLN A 217 -12.08 -17.95 -4.00
N GLU A 218 -10.86 -17.44 -4.15
CA GLU A 218 -10.07 -16.93 -3.02
C GLU A 218 -10.71 -15.70 -2.36
N LEU A 219 -11.38 -14.84 -3.14
CA LEU A 219 -12.14 -13.69 -2.61
C LEU A 219 -13.36 -14.11 -1.77
N ARG A 220 -13.98 -15.26 -2.08
CA ARG A 220 -15.13 -15.80 -1.34
C ARG A 220 -14.76 -16.52 -0.07
N LYS A 221 -13.50 -16.95 0.10
CA LYS A 221 -13.07 -17.64 1.31
C LYS A 221 -13.22 -16.69 2.51
N PRO A 222 -13.89 -17.11 3.60
CA PRO A 222 -13.92 -16.30 4.80
C PRO A 222 -12.48 -16.09 5.26
N THR A 223 -12.13 -14.83 5.56
CA THR A 223 -10.84 -14.56 6.20
C THR A 223 -10.87 -15.32 7.52
N ILE A 224 -10.01 -16.33 7.67
CA ILE A 224 -9.86 -17.05 8.93
C ILE A 224 -9.43 -15.99 9.94
N LEU A 225 -10.40 -15.52 10.74
CA LEU A 225 -10.14 -14.75 11.94
C LEU A 225 -9.28 -15.67 12.81
N VAL A 226 -7.97 -15.45 12.78
CA VAL A 226 -7.08 -15.97 13.82
C VAL A 226 -7.74 -15.58 15.12
N LYS A 227 -8.15 -16.57 15.92
CA LYS A 227 -8.75 -16.33 17.23
C LYS A 227 -7.88 -15.29 17.95
N PRO A 228 -8.44 -14.20 18.47
CA PRO A 228 -7.65 -13.24 19.21
C PRO A 228 -6.92 -14.01 20.31
N GLN A 229 -5.59 -14.08 20.21
CA GLN A 229 -4.80 -14.50 21.35
C GLN A 229 -5.04 -13.44 22.42
N PRO A 230 -5.33 -13.84 23.68
CA PRO A 230 -5.43 -12.89 24.78
C PRO A 230 -4.16 -12.06 24.78
N LEU A 231 -4.29 -10.75 24.57
CA LEU A 231 -3.16 -9.84 24.69
C LEU A 231 -2.70 -9.93 26.15
N ALA A 232 -1.47 -10.40 26.37
CA ALA A 232 -0.83 -10.35 27.68
C ALA A 232 -0.93 -8.90 28.20
N LYS A 233 -1.31 -8.74 29.47
CA LYS A 233 -1.50 -7.45 30.17
C LYS A 233 -0.50 -6.39 29.69
N PHE A 234 -0.93 -5.53 28.76
CA PHE A 234 -0.19 -4.33 28.39
C PHE A 234 -0.75 -3.19 29.22
N GLU A 235 0.15 -2.39 29.81
CA GLU A 235 -0.14 -1.07 30.36
C GLU A 235 -0.59 -0.17 29.21
N MET A 236 -1.88 -0.18 28.91
CA MET A 236 -2.46 0.66 27.86
C MET A 236 -2.92 1.99 28.44
N THR A 237 -2.45 3.09 27.85
CA THR A 237 -2.84 4.46 28.21
C THR A 237 -3.98 4.96 27.31
N CYS A 238 -4.95 5.67 27.88
CA CYS A 238 -6.00 6.33 27.12
C CYS A 238 -5.44 7.53 26.35
N ILE A 239 -5.56 7.58 25.03
CA ILE A 239 -5.03 8.68 24.21
C ILE A 239 -5.64 10.06 24.53
N GLN A 240 -6.83 10.10 25.13
CA GLN A 240 -7.51 11.35 25.44
C GLN A 240 -7.17 11.92 26.83
N CYS A 241 -6.76 11.07 27.78
CA CYS A 241 -6.52 11.50 29.17
C CYS A 241 -5.27 10.90 29.83
N ASP A 242 -4.44 10.18 29.07
CA ASP A 242 -3.21 9.51 29.50
C ASP A 242 -3.36 8.57 30.71
N ALA A 243 -4.59 8.20 31.07
CA ALA A 243 -4.85 7.29 32.18
C ALA A 243 -4.28 5.90 31.86
N SER A 244 -3.40 5.40 32.73
CA SER A 244 -2.60 4.18 32.58
C SER A 244 -3.34 2.88 32.92
N THR A 245 -4.55 2.97 33.46
CA THR A 245 -5.38 1.80 33.79
C THR A 245 -6.73 1.89 33.11
N ILE A 246 -6.82 1.31 31.92
CA ILE A 246 -8.12 1.07 31.27
C ILE A 246 -8.72 -0.19 31.92
N ILE A 247 -9.67 0.00 32.82
CA ILE A 247 -10.43 -1.09 33.46
C ILE A 247 -11.68 -1.36 32.61
N GLY A 248 -11.77 -2.54 32.02
CA GLY A 248 -12.96 -3.00 31.28
C GLY A 248 -12.68 -3.48 29.85
N VAL A 249 -13.74 -3.60 29.07
CA VAL A 249 -13.70 -4.06 27.68
C VAL A 249 -13.04 -2.99 26.80
N VAL A 250 -11.98 -3.36 26.09
CA VAL A 250 -11.31 -2.47 25.14
C VAL A 250 -11.92 -2.66 23.75
N TYR A 251 -12.10 -1.55 23.04
CA TYR A 251 -12.71 -1.52 21.73
C TYR A 251 -11.68 -1.11 20.67
N LYS A 252 -11.62 -1.85 19.57
CA LYS A 252 -10.81 -1.46 18.41
C LYS A 252 -11.70 -0.92 17.29
N CYS A 253 -11.20 0.08 16.57
CA CYS A 253 -11.86 0.59 15.37
C CYS A 253 -11.66 -0.40 14.21
N ALA A 254 -12.75 -0.82 13.56
CA ALA A 254 -12.68 -1.70 12.38
C ALA A 254 -12.11 -0.99 11.12
N ALA A 255 -12.04 0.34 11.13
CA ALA A 255 -11.57 1.16 10.01
C ALA A 255 -10.14 1.69 10.18
N CYS A 256 -9.56 1.62 11.39
CA CYS A 256 -8.21 2.14 11.66
C CYS A 256 -7.24 1.00 12.01
N PRO A 257 -6.06 0.89 11.36
CA PRO A 257 -5.10 -0.18 11.60
C PRO A 257 -4.27 -0.02 12.89
N GLN A 258 -4.48 1.06 13.63
CA GLN A 258 -3.77 1.39 14.87
C GLN A 258 -4.74 1.23 16.05
N VAL A 259 -4.35 0.42 17.02
CA VAL A 259 -5.15 0.05 18.20
C VAL A 259 -5.30 1.29 19.06
N PHE A 260 -6.43 2.00 18.92
CA PHE A 260 -6.79 3.09 19.81
C PHE A 260 -7.49 2.51 21.02
N SER A 261 -6.97 2.78 22.21
CA SER A 261 -7.62 2.39 23.46
C SER A 261 -8.21 3.65 24.09
N ILE A 262 -9.54 3.70 24.21
CA ILE A 262 -10.30 4.83 24.76
C ILE A 262 -11.03 4.31 26.00
N CYS A 263 -10.98 5.04 27.11
CA CYS A 263 -11.68 4.65 28.34
C CYS A 263 -13.21 4.86 28.21
N SER A 264 -13.98 4.14 29.03
CA SER A 264 -15.46 4.19 29.03
C SER A 264 -16.04 5.59 29.20
N HIS A 265 -15.30 6.51 29.83
CA HIS A 265 -15.71 7.90 30.04
C HIS A 265 -15.74 8.74 28.76
N HIS A 266 -14.89 8.42 27.77
CA HIS A 266 -14.79 9.16 26.50
C HIS A 266 -15.50 8.45 25.33
N LEU A 267 -16.20 7.34 25.61
CA LEU A 267 -16.92 6.54 24.61
C LEU A 267 -18.07 7.32 23.95
N THR A 268 -18.65 8.31 24.63
CA THR A 268 -19.83 9.06 24.17
C THR A 268 -19.50 10.27 23.28
N LEU A 269 -18.24 10.70 23.22
CA LEU A 269 -17.81 11.88 22.47
C LEU A 269 -17.19 11.58 21.10
N SER A 270 -16.91 10.32 20.77
CA SER A 270 -16.30 9.94 19.49
C SER A 270 -17.28 9.29 18.53
N VAL A 271 -17.84 10.12 17.65
CA VAL A 271 -18.30 9.86 16.28
C VAL A 271 -18.41 8.38 15.87
N ALA A 272 -19.65 7.89 15.84
CA ALA A 272 -20.22 6.86 14.94
C ALA A 272 -19.26 6.04 14.07
N CYS A 273 -18.39 5.23 14.68
CA CYS A 273 -17.57 4.26 13.95
C CYS A 273 -17.66 2.89 14.65
N CYS A 274 -18.12 1.87 13.92
CA CYS A 274 -18.45 0.53 14.42
C CYS A 274 -17.42 -0.01 15.43
N ILE A 275 -17.86 -0.11 16.67
CA ILE A 275 -17.11 -0.61 17.80
C ILE A 275 -17.25 -2.14 17.85
N MET A 276 -16.14 -2.89 17.78
CA MET A 276 -16.14 -4.33 18.10
C MET A 276 -15.54 -4.58 19.48
N VAL A 277 -16.27 -5.34 20.29
CA VAL A 277 -15.85 -5.87 21.59
C VAL A 277 -14.63 -6.78 21.39
N LEU A 278 -13.52 -6.47 22.06
CA LEU A 278 -12.47 -7.48 22.28
C LEU A 278 -12.91 -8.35 23.45
N SER A 279 -13.32 -9.57 23.15
CA SER A 279 -13.43 -10.68 24.12
C SER A 279 -12.11 -11.41 24.22
#